data_AF-A0A0N5ABA5-F1
#
_entry.id   AF-A0A0N5ABA5-F1
#
_cell.length_a   1.000
_cell.length_b   1.000
_cell.length_c   1.000
_cell.angle_alpha   90.00
_cell.angle_beta   90.00
_cell.angle_gamma   90.00
#
_symmetry.space_group_name_H-M   'P 1'
#
loop_
_entity.id
_entity.type
_entity.pdbx_description
1 polymer ?
#
loop_
_entity_poly.entity_id
_entity_poly.type
_entity_poly.pdbx_seq_one_letter_code
_entity_poly.pdbx_strand_id
1 'polypeptide(L)'
;LFVAGKIIPRQEPTVHTKTTRSKPLTLLIGALENLDGNGKASSHVTLSSWSASGEMYYDDGDSIIDIIGEYKKLCFLEFKYAASGAVANLSISRGLCTDPSEVSLNEIVVFGQRSAASNLRLSGVNVNASFPSDEVYGTYTIKLDKPLSLKGVELAWDLEAMTPTAVPTTNSPPFTTSSAIITTSESTFHVVLFGLAALLYSMF
;
A
#
# COMPACT_ATOMS: atom_id res chain seq x y z
N LEU A 1 -6.15 7.68 7.71
CA LEU A 1 -5.51 8.38 6.59
C LEU A 1 -4.27 7.59 6.20
N PHE A 2 -4.21 7.08 4.98
CA PHE A 2 -3.05 6.36 4.46
C PHE A 2 -2.65 7.02 3.15
N VAL A 3 -1.38 7.36 2.99
CA VAL A 3 -0.89 8.19 1.88
C VAL A 3 -0.06 7.30 0.96
N ALA A 4 -0.50 7.16 -0.30
CA ALA A 4 0.26 6.44 -1.30
C ALA A 4 1.62 7.11 -1.54
N GLY A 5 2.64 6.31 -1.79
CA GLY A 5 4.03 6.74 -1.98
C GLY A 5 4.75 7.12 -0.68
N LYS A 6 4.15 6.85 0.50
CA LYS A 6 4.73 7.22 1.79
C LYS A 6 5.00 6.02 2.70
N ILE A 7 6.05 6.14 3.49
CA ILE A 7 6.37 5.23 4.60
C ILE A 7 6.11 5.99 5.90
N ILE A 8 5.30 5.39 6.77
CA ILE A 8 4.94 5.95 8.07
C ILE A 8 5.46 5.01 9.16
N PRO A 9 6.45 5.42 9.96
CA PRO A 9 6.83 4.68 11.16
C PRO A 9 5.79 4.86 12.25
N ARG A 10 5.45 3.77 12.95
CA ARG A 10 4.59 3.77 14.14
C ARG A 10 5.24 2.96 15.25
N GLN A 11 4.88 3.27 16.49
CA GLN A 11 5.15 2.41 17.65
C GLN A 11 3.83 1.87 18.20
N GLU A 12 3.88 0.67 18.77
CA GLU A 12 2.73 0.09 19.46
C GLU A 12 2.30 1.02 20.62
N PRO A 13 1.04 1.48 20.64
CA PRO A 13 0.60 2.40 21.66
C PRO A 13 0.53 1.72 23.02
N THR A 14 0.88 2.48 24.06
CA THR A 14 0.64 2.11 25.46
C THR A 14 0.05 3.32 26.19
N VAL A 15 -0.37 3.15 27.44
CA VAL A 15 -0.91 4.25 28.26
C VAL A 15 0.13 5.33 28.61
N HIS A 16 1.43 5.06 28.42
CA HIS A 16 2.51 5.99 28.74
C HIS A 16 3.53 6.10 27.59
N THR A 17 3.83 7.34 27.17
CA THR A 17 4.78 7.61 26.07
C THR A 17 6.18 7.07 26.35
N LYS A 18 6.65 7.12 27.60
CA LYS A 18 7.93 6.53 28.03
C LYS A 18 8.02 5.03 27.71
N THR A 19 6.92 4.30 27.87
CA THR A 19 6.84 2.87 27.55
C THR A 19 6.65 2.65 26.05
N THR A 20 5.86 3.49 25.37
CA THR A 20 5.73 3.43 23.90
C THR A 20 7.08 3.64 23.20
N ARG A 21 7.93 4.56 23.69
CA ARG A 21 9.23 4.86 23.08
C ARG A 21 10.23 3.69 23.11
N SER A 22 10.08 2.75 24.04
CA SER A 22 10.93 1.54 24.07
C SER A 22 10.40 0.40 23.20
N LYS A 23 9.23 0.56 22.59
CA LYS A 23 8.67 -0.44 21.66
C LYS A 23 9.37 -0.36 20.31
N PRO A 24 9.58 -1.51 19.64
CA PRO A 24 10.05 -1.50 18.26
C PRO A 24 9.06 -0.79 17.33
N LEU A 25 9.59 -0.27 16.24
CA LEU A 25 8.83 0.34 15.16
C LEU A 25 8.14 -0.73 14.33
N THR A 26 6.95 -0.38 13.86
CA THR A 26 6.36 -0.93 12.65
C THR A 26 6.47 0.11 11.53
N LEU A 27 6.83 -0.31 10.32
CA LEU A 27 6.79 0.54 9.14
C LEU A 27 5.53 0.24 8.33
N LEU A 28 4.71 1.28 8.09
CA LEU A 28 3.55 1.21 7.20
C LEU A 28 3.94 1.78 5.84
N ILE A 29 3.96 0.94 4.81
CA ILE A 29 4.42 1.29 3.47
C ILE A 29 3.24 1.38 2.53
N GLY A 30 2.91 2.60 2.09
CA GLY A 30 1.93 2.83 1.05
C GLY A 30 2.57 2.76 -0.31
N ALA A 31 2.70 1.54 -0.85
CA ALA A 31 3.30 1.34 -2.15
C ALA A 31 2.44 2.05 -3.21
N LEU A 32 3.01 3.05 -3.88
CA LEU A 32 2.40 3.67 -5.06
C LEU A 32 2.94 2.96 -6.29
N GLU A 33 2.03 2.49 -7.15
CA GLU A 33 2.41 2.01 -8.48
C GLU A 33 2.97 3.19 -9.29
N ASN A 34 4.22 3.07 -9.71
CA ASN A 34 4.78 3.98 -10.68
C ASN A 34 4.13 3.64 -12.01
N LEU A 35 3.31 4.55 -12.51
CA LEU A 35 2.71 4.43 -13.83
C LEU A 35 3.82 4.46 -14.88
N ASP A 36 3.64 3.70 -15.96
CA ASP A 36 4.44 3.94 -17.16
C ASP A 36 4.24 5.39 -17.63
N GLY A 37 5.12 5.91 -18.48
CA GLY A 37 5.03 7.29 -18.98
C GLY A 37 3.73 7.66 -19.71
N ASN A 38 2.79 6.71 -19.82
CA ASN A 38 1.48 6.83 -20.44
C ASN A 38 0.33 6.93 -19.43
N GLY A 39 0.62 6.88 -18.11
CA GLY A 39 -0.36 7.10 -17.05
C GLY A 39 -1.39 5.97 -16.89
N LYS A 40 -1.11 4.76 -17.40
CA LYS A 40 -2.04 3.61 -17.31
C LYS A 40 -1.47 2.54 -16.39
N ALA A 41 -2.22 2.19 -15.35
CA ALA A 41 -1.99 0.97 -14.59
C ALA A 41 -2.20 -0.23 -15.52
N SER A 42 -1.16 -1.02 -15.77
CA SER A 42 -1.22 -2.11 -16.73
C SER A 42 -2.06 -3.25 -16.16
N SER A 43 -3.21 -3.54 -16.78
CA SER A 43 -4.16 -4.60 -16.37
C SER A 43 -3.58 -6.03 -16.49
N HIS A 44 -2.33 -6.16 -16.93
CA HIS A 44 -1.58 -7.41 -16.99
C HIS A 44 -0.19 -7.16 -16.39
N VAL A 45 0.02 -7.68 -15.18
CA VAL A 45 1.22 -7.52 -14.37
C VAL A 45 2.43 -8.13 -15.10
N THR A 46 3.46 -7.32 -15.35
CA THR A 46 4.82 -7.86 -15.51
C THR A 46 5.94 -6.85 -15.16
N LEU A 47 5.68 -5.54 -15.16
CA LEU A 47 6.73 -4.50 -14.97
C LEU A 47 6.31 -3.32 -14.09
N SER A 48 5.22 -3.42 -13.32
CA SER A 48 4.84 -2.37 -12.38
C SER A 48 5.96 -2.22 -11.35
N SER A 49 6.55 -1.02 -11.28
CA SER A 49 7.50 -0.68 -10.24
C SER A 49 6.76 0.09 -9.16
N TRP A 50 6.90 -0.30 -7.90
CA TRP A 50 6.29 0.42 -6.79
C TRP A 50 7.34 1.16 -6.00
N SER A 51 6.97 2.32 -5.46
CA SER A 51 7.86 3.08 -4.60
C SER A 51 7.13 3.73 -3.43
N ALA A 52 7.87 3.94 -2.35
CA ALA A 52 7.46 4.77 -1.24
C ALA A 52 8.68 5.33 -0.50
N SER A 53 8.53 6.50 0.10
CA SER A 53 9.58 7.11 0.92
C SER A 53 9.03 7.67 2.22
N GLY A 54 9.87 7.74 3.24
CA GLY A 54 9.51 8.35 4.51
C GLY A 54 10.74 8.82 5.27
N GLU A 55 10.49 9.60 6.30
CA GLU A 55 11.51 10.18 7.14
C GLU A 55 11.05 10.14 8.60
N MET A 56 12.01 10.07 9.52
CA MET A 56 11.75 10.11 10.95
C MET A 56 12.89 10.77 11.70
N TYR A 57 12.53 11.68 12.59
CA TYR A 57 13.43 12.18 13.62
C TYR A 57 13.16 11.43 14.92
N TYR A 58 14.23 11.05 15.62
CA TYR A 58 14.17 10.35 16.90
C TYR A 58 15.25 10.87 17.84
N ASP A 59 14.90 11.13 19.09
CA ASP A 59 15.79 11.71 20.09
C ASP A 59 15.48 11.17 21.49
N ASP A 60 15.78 11.91 22.57
CA ASP A 60 15.35 11.52 23.92
C ASP A 60 13.89 11.90 24.25
N GLY A 61 13.32 12.90 23.56
CA GLY A 61 11.94 13.36 23.70
C GLY A 61 11.70 14.34 24.85
N ASP A 62 12.75 14.72 25.60
CA ASP A 62 12.64 15.53 26.83
C ASP A 62 13.57 16.76 26.81
N SER A 63 14.72 16.69 26.12
CA SER A 63 15.70 17.78 26.13
C SER A 63 15.19 19.01 25.35
N ILE A 64 15.38 20.19 25.94
CA ILE A 64 15.23 21.47 25.24
C ILE A 64 16.51 21.73 24.43
N ILE A 65 16.35 22.11 23.17
CA ILE A 65 17.46 22.24 22.21
C ILE A 65 17.45 23.64 21.62
N ASP A 66 18.56 24.38 21.78
CA ASP A 66 18.74 25.70 21.16
C ASP A 66 19.36 25.60 19.76
N ILE A 67 20.28 24.65 19.55
CA ILE A 67 21.01 24.47 18.27
C ILE A 67 21.05 22.98 17.90
N ILE A 68 20.37 22.62 16.80
CA ILE A 68 20.24 21.22 16.35
C ILE A 68 21.61 20.56 16.07
N GLY A 69 22.58 21.30 15.51
CA GLY A 69 23.90 20.74 15.17
C GLY A 69 24.76 20.33 16.38
N GLU A 70 24.47 20.90 17.55
CA GLU A 70 25.16 20.57 18.80
C GLU A 70 24.47 19.43 19.56
N TYR A 71 23.22 19.15 19.25
CA TYR A 71 22.43 18.13 19.92
C TYR A 71 22.81 16.72 19.47
N LYS A 72 23.55 16.00 20.33
CA LYS A 72 24.14 14.67 20.04
C LYS A 72 23.21 13.49 20.27
N LYS A 73 21.92 13.73 20.50
CA LYS A 73 20.92 12.68 20.70
C LYS A 73 19.93 12.56 19.55
N LEU A 74 19.95 13.50 18.61
CA LEU A 74 19.10 13.44 17.43
C LEU A 74 19.57 12.34 16.49
N CYS A 75 18.64 11.56 15.99
CA CYS A 75 18.83 10.58 14.95
C CYS A 75 17.80 10.86 13.86
N PHE A 76 18.29 10.99 12.63
CA PHE A 76 17.47 11.10 11.43
C PHE A 76 17.52 9.78 10.69
N LEU A 77 16.34 9.25 10.36
CA LEU A 77 16.17 8.02 9.59
C LEU A 77 15.44 8.37 8.29
N GLU A 78 16.00 7.91 7.16
CA GLU A 78 15.35 7.99 5.86
C GLU A 78 15.00 6.58 5.39
N PHE A 79 13.76 6.36 5.00
CA PHE A 79 13.24 5.08 4.52
C PHE A 79 12.97 5.17 3.02
N LYS A 80 13.47 4.19 2.26
CA LYS A 80 13.20 4.07 0.82
C LYS A 80 12.78 2.65 0.50
N TYR A 81 11.57 2.54 -0.02
CA TYR A 81 11.00 1.29 -0.51
C TYR A 81 10.92 1.33 -2.03
N ALA A 82 11.35 0.24 -2.66
CA ALA A 82 11.19 0.02 -4.08
C ALA A 82 10.91 -1.46 -4.36
N ALA A 83 9.91 -1.73 -5.18
CA ALA A 83 9.66 -3.07 -5.71
C ALA A 83 9.58 -3.03 -7.23
N SER A 84 10.20 -4.01 -7.88
CA SER A 84 10.15 -4.15 -9.34
C SER A 84 10.20 -5.63 -9.69
N GLY A 85 9.25 -6.08 -10.52
CA GLY A 85 9.09 -7.50 -10.81
C GLY A 85 8.85 -8.31 -9.54
N ALA A 86 9.69 -9.32 -9.31
CA ALA A 86 9.56 -10.28 -8.22
C ALA A 86 10.37 -9.94 -6.96
N VAL A 87 10.96 -8.74 -6.86
CA VAL A 87 11.79 -8.36 -5.70
C VAL A 87 11.39 -6.99 -5.17
N ALA A 88 11.30 -6.90 -3.84
CA ALA A 88 11.15 -5.67 -3.09
C ALA A 88 12.37 -5.41 -2.21
N ASN A 89 12.73 -4.13 -2.07
CA ASN A 89 13.84 -3.65 -1.26
C ASN A 89 13.36 -2.52 -0.35
N LEU A 90 13.88 -2.52 0.88
CA LEU A 90 13.72 -1.44 1.85
C LEU A 90 15.11 -1.06 2.37
N SER A 91 15.55 0.15 2.06
CA SER A 91 16.78 0.72 2.61
C SER A 91 16.45 1.74 3.69
N ILE A 92 17.25 1.71 4.76
CA ILE A 92 17.12 2.59 5.92
C ILE A 92 18.45 3.29 6.14
N SER A 93 18.53 4.55 5.73
CA SER A 93 19.71 5.39 5.90
C SER A 93 19.63 6.16 7.22
N ARG A 94 20.79 6.52 7.78
CA ARG A 94 20.91 7.20 9.07
C ARG A 94 21.75 8.45 8.93
N GLY A 95 21.30 9.55 9.52
CA GLY A 95 22.05 10.79 9.70
C GLY A 95 21.94 11.28 11.14
N LEU A 96 22.94 12.03 11.61
CA LEU A 96 22.97 12.69 12.93
C LEU A 96 22.98 11.77 14.17
N CYS A 97 22.67 10.47 14.02
CA CYS A 97 22.58 9.48 15.11
C CYS A 97 23.92 9.30 15.84
N THR A 98 24.12 10.05 16.92
CA THR A 98 25.38 10.08 17.69
C THR A 98 25.32 9.23 18.94
N ASP A 99 24.16 9.10 19.58
CA ASP A 99 23.89 8.12 20.63
C ASP A 99 23.39 6.78 20.06
N PRO A 100 23.64 5.63 20.74
CA PRO A 100 23.04 4.34 20.41
C PRO A 100 21.56 4.35 20.82
N SER A 101 20.76 5.21 20.20
CA SER A 101 19.31 5.11 20.31
C SER A 101 18.90 3.75 19.73
N GLU A 102 18.38 2.88 20.62
CA GLU A 102 17.97 1.50 20.35
C GLU A 102 16.65 1.45 19.55
N VAL A 103 16.57 2.23 18.46
CA VAL A 103 15.44 2.11 17.55
C VAL A 103 15.58 0.80 16.80
N SER A 104 14.62 -0.08 17.06
CA SER A 104 14.52 -1.38 16.42
C SER A 104 13.23 -1.48 15.61
N LEU A 105 13.21 -2.36 14.62
CA LEU A 105 12.08 -2.66 13.74
C LEU A 105 11.58 -4.07 14.07
N ASN A 106 10.26 -4.27 14.16
CA ASN A 106 9.69 -5.61 14.32
C ASN A 106 8.77 -6.03 13.18
N GLU A 107 8.17 -5.09 12.47
CA GLU A 107 7.09 -5.35 11.53
C GLU A 107 7.14 -4.37 10.36
N ILE A 108 6.88 -4.89 9.17
CA ILE A 108 6.67 -4.11 7.96
C ILE A 108 5.29 -4.48 7.42
N VAL A 109 4.44 -3.50 7.17
CA VAL A 109 3.13 -3.70 6.55
C VAL A 109 3.12 -2.95 5.23
N VAL A 110 2.91 -3.66 4.12
CA VAL A 110 2.86 -3.09 2.78
C VAL A 110 1.44 -3.14 2.27
N PHE A 111 0.94 -1.99 1.82
CA PHE A 111 -0.40 -1.81 1.29
C PHE A 111 -0.36 -1.49 -0.20
N GLY A 112 -1.36 -1.95 -0.94
CA GLY A 112 -1.58 -1.58 -2.34
C GLY A 112 -0.84 -2.47 -3.35
N GLN A 113 -0.26 -3.58 -2.91
CA GLN A 113 0.47 -4.51 -3.77
C GLN A 113 -0.20 -5.89 -3.76
N ARG A 114 -0.56 -6.39 -4.95
CA ARG A 114 -1.22 -7.71 -5.13
C ARG A 114 -0.19 -8.85 -5.24
N SER A 115 0.80 -8.81 -4.37
CA SER A 115 1.86 -9.81 -4.27
C SER A 115 2.15 -10.05 -2.80
N ALA A 116 2.52 -11.28 -2.44
CA ALA A 116 2.88 -11.66 -1.08
C ALA A 116 4.40 -11.74 -0.94
N ALA A 117 4.93 -11.40 0.24
CA ALA A 117 6.32 -11.67 0.58
C ALA A 117 6.48 -13.17 0.93
N SER A 118 7.56 -13.80 0.49
CA SER A 118 7.81 -15.23 0.79
C SER A 118 9.14 -15.52 1.49
N ASN A 119 10.08 -14.58 1.45
CA ASN A 119 11.33 -14.64 2.22
C ASN A 119 11.71 -13.25 2.76
N LEU A 120 12.79 -13.19 3.53
CA LEU A 120 13.38 -11.93 3.93
C LEU A 120 14.89 -12.10 4.01
N ARG A 121 15.61 -11.14 3.43
CA ARG A 121 17.07 -11.05 3.44
C ARG A 121 17.50 -9.75 4.08
N LEU A 122 18.44 -9.82 5.01
CA LEU A 122 19.16 -8.69 5.56
C LEU A 122 20.56 -8.67 4.95
N SER A 123 20.88 -7.63 4.18
CA SER A 123 22.17 -7.50 3.48
C SER A 123 22.54 -8.78 2.70
N GLY A 124 21.55 -9.38 2.04
CA GLY A 124 21.71 -10.61 1.25
C GLY A 124 21.61 -11.94 2.02
N VAL A 125 21.54 -11.91 3.35
CA VAL A 125 21.45 -13.12 4.19
C VAL A 125 20.01 -13.38 4.61
N ASN A 126 19.51 -14.61 4.40
CA ASN A 126 18.17 -14.99 4.85
C ASN A 126 18.02 -14.84 6.36
N VAL A 127 16.92 -14.22 6.77
CA VAL A 127 16.53 -14.06 8.18
C VAL A 127 15.15 -14.66 8.41
N ASN A 128 14.92 -15.17 9.61
CA ASN A 128 13.62 -15.72 9.95
C ASN A 128 12.59 -14.61 10.10
N ALA A 129 11.47 -14.79 9.41
CA ALA A 129 10.31 -13.94 9.47
C ALA A 129 9.06 -14.76 9.14
N SER A 130 7.90 -14.24 9.51
CA SER A 130 6.61 -14.76 9.06
C SER A 130 5.92 -13.75 8.15
N PHE A 131 5.14 -14.27 7.20
CA PHE A 131 4.57 -13.50 6.10
C PHE A 131 3.04 -13.60 6.07
N PRO A 132 2.32 -13.10 7.09
CA PRO A 132 0.86 -13.08 7.01
C PRO A 132 0.42 -12.12 5.91
N SER A 133 -0.41 -12.61 5.00
CA SER A 133 -1.02 -11.83 3.92
C SER A 133 -2.52 -11.69 4.11
N ASP A 134 -3.05 -10.56 3.65
CA ASP A 134 -4.48 -10.35 3.45
C ASP A 134 -4.72 -10.10 1.95
N GLU A 135 -5.09 -11.18 1.26
CA GLU A 135 -5.33 -11.17 -0.19
C GLU A 135 -6.48 -10.23 -0.58
N VAL A 136 -7.45 -10.01 0.31
CA VAL A 136 -8.65 -9.22 0.01
C VAL A 136 -8.28 -7.75 -0.19
N TYR A 137 -7.32 -7.25 0.59
CA TYR A 137 -6.93 -5.85 0.60
C TYR A 137 -5.60 -5.56 -0.10
N GLY A 138 -4.99 -6.56 -0.76
CA GLY A 138 -3.67 -6.39 -1.41
C GLY A 138 -2.63 -5.88 -0.41
N THR A 139 -2.64 -6.48 0.78
CA THR A 139 -1.79 -6.11 1.89
C THR A 139 -0.99 -7.34 2.31
N TYR A 140 0.30 -7.17 2.55
CA TYR A 140 1.11 -8.21 3.19
C TYR A 140 1.91 -7.62 4.34
N THR A 141 2.19 -8.47 5.31
CA THR A 141 2.97 -8.12 6.48
C THR A 141 4.20 -9.00 6.54
N ILE A 142 5.32 -8.43 6.94
CA ILE A 142 6.55 -9.13 7.31
C ILE A 142 6.73 -8.93 8.80
N LYS A 143 6.62 -10.00 9.59
CA LYS A 143 6.89 -9.98 11.02
C LYS A 143 8.24 -10.63 11.29
N LEU A 144 9.13 -9.88 11.92
CA LEU A 144 10.45 -10.35 12.30
C LEU A 144 10.36 -11.16 13.58
N ASP A 145 11.06 -12.30 13.64
CA ASP A 145 11.11 -13.14 14.85
C ASP A 145 11.71 -12.39 16.05
N LYS A 146 12.64 -11.46 15.78
CA LYS A 146 13.28 -10.60 16.77
C LYS A 146 13.37 -9.18 16.23
N PRO A 147 13.23 -8.16 17.09
CA PRO A 147 13.45 -6.78 16.67
C PRO A 147 14.84 -6.57 16.08
N LEU A 148 14.89 -5.94 14.90
CA LEU A 148 16.11 -5.64 14.17
C LEU A 148 16.58 -4.21 14.49
N SER A 149 17.83 -4.06 14.93
CA SER A 149 18.43 -2.73 15.09
C SER A 149 18.53 -2.01 13.74
N LEU A 150 18.10 -0.74 13.67
CA LEU A 150 18.07 0.02 12.43
C LEU A 150 19.43 0.54 11.95
N LYS A 151 20.56 -0.03 12.38
CA LYS A 151 21.89 0.47 12.04
C LYS A 151 22.34 0.00 10.65
N GLY A 152 22.16 0.85 9.63
CA GLY A 152 22.62 0.58 8.27
C GLY A 152 21.92 -0.64 7.66
N VAL A 153 20.59 -0.64 7.72
CA VAL A 153 19.76 -1.79 7.35
C VAL A 153 19.37 -1.72 5.88
N GLU A 154 19.62 -2.81 5.18
CA GLU A 154 19.11 -3.07 3.84
C GLU A 154 18.37 -4.41 3.86
N LEU A 155 17.06 -4.34 3.65
CA LEU A 155 16.18 -5.50 3.61
C LEU A 155 15.73 -5.74 2.18
N ALA A 156 15.66 -7.01 1.78
CA ALA A 156 15.10 -7.41 0.50
C ALA A 156 14.24 -8.66 0.67
N TRP A 157 13.14 -8.74 -0.06
CA TRP A 157 12.28 -9.93 -0.09
C TRP A 157 11.78 -10.20 -1.50
N ASP A 158 11.52 -11.46 -1.75
CA ASP A 158 10.89 -11.92 -2.98
C ASP A 158 9.37 -11.75 -2.87
N LEU A 159 8.77 -11.47 -4.01
CA LEU A 159 7.35 -11.22 -4.19
C LEU A 159 6.75 -12.32 -5.05
N GLU A 160 5.75 -12.97 -4.51
CA GLU A 160 4.99 -14.01 -5.21
C GLU A 160 3.61 -13.46 -5.58
N ALA A 161 3.11 -13.85 -6.75
CA ALA A 161 1.77 -13.50 -7.14
C ALA A 161 0.77 -14.08 -6.12
N MET A 162 -0.10 -13.23 -5.57
CA MET A 162 -1.21 -13.73 -4.77
C MET A 162 -2.17 -14.44 -5.72
N THR A 163 -2.30 -15.76 -5.56
CA THR A 163 -3.40 -16.48 -6.21
C THR A 163 -4.67 -16.07 -5.48
N PRO A 164 -5.67 -15.45 -6.13
CA PRO A 164 -6.92 -15.17 -5.45
C PRO A 164 -7.48 -16.49 -4.94
N THR A 165 -7.57 -16.63 -3.62
CA THR A 165 -8.30 -17.76 -3.02
C THR A 165 -9.69 -17.75 -3.66
N ALA A 166 -10.03 -18.82 -4.38
CA ALA A 166 -11.34 -18.97 -4.99
C ALA A 166 -12.36 -18.66 -3.88
N VAL A 167 -13.16 -17.61 -4.07
CA VAL A 167 -14.25 -17.28 -3.15
C VAL A 167 -15.00 -18.59 -2.94
N PRO A 168 -15.12 -19.12 -1.70
CA PRO A 168 -15.92 -20.31 -1.48
C PRO A 168 -17.27 -19.98 -2.06
N THR A 169 -17.65 -20.70 -3.12
CA THR A 169 -18.94 -20.55 -3.76
C THR A 169 -19.93 -20.81 -2.65
N THR A 170 -20.50 -19.75 -2.07
CA THR A 170 -21.70 -19.91 -1.27
C THR A 170 -22.64 -20.65 -2.20
N ASN A 171 -23.10 -21.83 -1.77
CA ASN A 171 -24.15 -22.56 -2.43
C ASN A 171 -25.40 -21.67 -2.37
N SER A 172 -25.44 -20.67 -3.24
CA SER A 172 -26.66 -19.99 -3.61
C SER A 172 -27.48 -21.06 -4.33
N PRO A 173 -28.72 -21.36 -3.89
CA PRO A 173 -29.59 -22.22 -4.67
C PRO A 173 -29.66 -21.69 -6.10
N PRO A 174 -29.77 -22.56 -7.11
CA PRO A 174 -29.71 -22.16 -8.50
C PRO A 174 -30.77 -21.08 -8.75
N PHE A 175 -30.32 -19.85 -9.05
CA PHE A 175 -31.18 -18.90 -9.73
C PHE A 175 -31.49 -19.54 -11.09
N THR A 176 -32.73 -20.00 -11.23
CA THR A 176 -33.30 -20.35 -12.52
C THR A 176 -33.32 -19.08 -13.35
N THR A 177 -32.46 -18.98 -14.34
CA THR A 177 -32.61 -18.01 -15.41
C THR A 177 -33.87 -18.39 -16.18
N SER A 178 -34.98 -17.71 -15.88
CA SER A 178 -36.08 -17.64 -16.84
C SER A 178 -35.60 -16.74 -17.98
N SER A 179 -35.10 -17.37 -19.04
CA SER A 179 -34.85 -16.70 -20.31
C SER A 179 -36.20 -16.23 -20.85
N ALA A 180 -36.49 -14.94 -20.71
CA ALA A 180 -37.54 -14.32 -21.51
C ALA A 180 -37.03 -14.26 -22.95
N ILE A 181 -37.45 -15.22 -23.76
CA ILE A 181 -37.32 -15.18 -25.21
C ILE A 181 -38.26 -14.07 -25.69
N ILE A 182 -37.71 -12.93 -26.10
CA ILE A 182 -38.46 -11.95 -26.90
C ILE A 182 -38.45 -12.48 -28.32
N THR A 183 -39.52 -13.16 -28.71
CA THR A 183 -39.84 -13.45 -30.10
C THR A 183 -40.29 -12.15 -30.77
N THR A 184 -39.46 -11.61 -31.66
CA THR A 184 -39.88 -10.56 -32.59
C THR A 184 -40.82 -11.18 -33.62
N SER A 185 -42.12 -10.93 -33.50
CA SER A 185 -43.07 -11.06 -34.61
C SER A 185 -43.34 -9.67 -35.19
N GLU A 186 -43.10 -9.50 -36.48
CA GLU A 186 -43.42 -8.29 -37.24
C GLU A 186 -44.88 -7.85 -37.03
N SER A 187 -45.07 -6.56 -36.71
CA SER A 187 -46.28 -5.82 -37.05
C SER A 187 -45.96 -4.34 -37.15
N THR A 188 -45.91 -3.89 -38.39
CA THR A 188 -46.25 -2.56 -38.92
C THR A 188 -46.58 -1.46 -37.90
N PHE A 189 -45.67 -0.47 -37.82
CA PHE A 189 -45.96 0.84 -37.24
C PHE A 189 -46.91 1.62 -38.16
N HIS A 190 -48.12 1.92 -37.69
CA HIS A 190 -48.95 2.96 -38.29
C HIS A 190 -48.52 4.34 -37.76
N VAL A 191 -48.05 5.18 -38.68
CA VAL A 191 -47.91 6.62 -38.48
C VAL A 191 -49.31 7.23 -38.35
N VAL A 192 -49.62 7.85 -37.22
CA VAL A 192 -50.81 8.72 -37.09
C VAL A 192 -50.36 10.17 -37.16
N LEU A 193 -50.67 10.78 -38.29
CA LEU A 193 -50.56 12.19 -38.59
C LEU A 193 -51.70 12.93 -37.89
N PHE A 194 -51.41 13.89 -37.01
CA PHE A 194 -52.36 14.93 -36.65
C PHE A 194 -51.80 16.27 -37.13
N GLY A 195 -52.45 16.85 -38.13
CA GLY A 195 -52.23 18.22 -38.58
C GLY A 195 -53.47 19.08 -38.34
N LEU A 196 -53.23 20.33 -37.91
CA LEU A 196 -53.96 21.60 -38.11
C LEU A 196 -53.72 22.47 -36.85
N ALA A 197 -53.48 23.78 -36.89
CA ALA A 197 -53.50 24.77 -37.95
C ALA A 197 -52.63 25.98 -37.55
N ALA A 198 -52.29 26.78 -38.55
CA ALA A 198 -51.48 27.98 -38.47
C ALA A 198 -52.09 29.13 -37.64
N LEU A 199 -51.23 29.99 -37.09
CA LEU A 199 -51.49 31.42 -36.98
C LEU A 199 -50.18 32.17 -37.23
N LEU A 200 -50.14 32.85 -38.39
CA LEU A 200 -49.18 33.90 -38.69
C LEU A 200 -49.39 35.07 -37.72
N TYR A 201 -48.30 35.67 -37.25
CA TYR A 201 -48.27 37.12 -37.03
C TYR A 201 -46.92 37.68 -37.47
N SER A 202 -46.99 38.64 -38.38
CA SER A 202 -45.89 39.40 -38.95
C SER A 202 -45.60 40.66 -38.12
N MET A 203 -44.33 41.05 -38.10
CA MET A 203 -43.78 42.42 -37.93
C MET A 203 -44.17 43.23 -36.70
N PHE A 204 -43.20 43.47 -35.82
CA PHE A 204 -42.38 44.70 -35.81
C PHE A 204 -40.94 44.35 -35.45
#